data_AF-A0AAW7D7U3-F1
#
_entry.id   AF-A0AAW7D7U3-F1
#
_cell.length_a   1.000
_cell.length_b   1.000
_cell.length_c   1.000
_cell.angle_alpha   90.00
_cell.angle_beta   90.00
_cell.angle_gamma   90.00
#
_symmetry.space_group_name_H-M   'P 1'
#
loop_
_entity.id
_entity.type
_entity.pdbx_description
1 polymer ?
#
loop_
_entity_poly.entity_id
_entity_poly.type
_entity_poly.pdbx_seq_one_letter_code
_entity_poly.pdbx_strand_id
1 'polypeptide(L)' 'MNKLEISKEINYKGNTKKITVAIEQLPPFNPATMDKVKYEETEKTLYLLAEEKFENQKFEWIFSIEQDLQK' A
#
# COMPACT_ATOMS: atom_id res chain seq x y z
N MET A 1 -2.71 2.97 14.11
CA MET A 1 -2.61 3.99 13.03
C MET A 1 -3.92 4.02 12.26
N ASN A 2 -4.64 5.16 12.12
CA ASN A 2 -5.95 5.19 11.43
C ASN A 2 -5.85 5.41 9.91
N LYS A 3 -4.81 4.85 9.24
CA LYS A 3 -4.72 4.93 7.78
C LYS A 3 -5.43 3.73 7.19
N LEU A 4 -6.51 3.99 6.45
CA LEU A 4 -7.32 2.96 5.78
C LEU A 4 -6.75 2.60 4.40
N GLU A 5 -6.00 3.52 3.79
CA GLU A 5 -5.43 3.35 2.47
C GLU A 5 -4.13 4.15 2.30
N ILE A 6 -3.35 3.73 1.31
CA ILE A 6 -2.22 4.45 0.75
C ILE A 6 -2.68 4.98 -0.61
N SER A 7 -2.90 6.29 -0.69
CA SER A 7 -3.27 6.98 -1.92
C SER A 7 -2.19 7.98 -2.30
N LYS A 8 -1.51 7.76 -3.42
CA LYS A 8 -0.50 8.69 -3.94
C LYS A 8 -0.69 8.89 -5.44
N GLU A 9 -0.46 10.12 -5.88
CA GLU A 9 -0.35 10.44 -7.29
C GLU A 9 1.11 10.29 -7.72
N ILE A 10 1.34 9.55 -8.80
CA ILE A 10 2.66 9.31 -9.36
C ILE A 10 2.74 10.00 -10.72
N ASN A 11 3.83 10.74 -10.92
CA ASN A 11 4.14 11.43 -12.16
C ASN A 11 5.42 10.82 -12.74
N TYR A 12 5.37 10.36 -14.00
CA TYR A 12 6.50 9.72 -14.67
C TYR A 12 6.49 9.96 -16.18
N LYS A 13 7.57 10.55 -16.71
CA LYS A 13 7.75 10.89 -18.14
C LYS A 13 6.52 11.55 -18.79
N GLY A 14 5.90 12.51 -18.09
CA GLY A 14 4.71 13.22 -18.58
C GLY A 14 3.37 12.49 -18.41
N ASN A 15 3.38 11.28 -17.85
CA ASN A 15 2.18 10.53 -17.48
C ASN A 15 1.88 10.70 -15.99
N THR A 16 0.60 10.76 -15.65
CA THR A 16 0.13 10.87 -14.26
C THR A 16 -0.85 9.74 -13.96
N LYS A 17 -0.68 9.09 -12.81
CA LYS A 17 -1.63 8.09 -12.32
C LYS A 17 -1.75 8.18 -10.80
N LYS A 18 -2.99 8.22 -10.32
CA LYS A 18 -3.28 8.02 -8.91
C LYS A 18 -3.39 6.52 -8.63
N ILE A 19 -2.61 6.05 -7.66
CA ILE A 19 -2.64 4.67 -7.18
C ILE A 19 -3.15 4.71 -5.74
N THR A 20 -4.21 3.94 -5.49
CA THR A 20 -4.82 3.78 -4.17
C THR A 20 -4.81 2.30 -3.80
N VAL A 21 -4.23 1.98 -2.63
CA VAL A 21 -4.18 0.62 -2.08
C VAL A 21 -4.79 0.63 -0.69
N ALA A 22 -5.81 -0.20 -0.47
CA ALA A 22 -6.41 -0.37 0.84
C ALA A 22 -5.45 -1.13 1.78
N ILE A 23 -5.39 -0.68 3.03
CA ILE A 23 -4.69 -1.37 4.11
C ILE A 23 -5.69 -2.34 4.74
N GLU A 24 -5.33 -3.61 4.85
CA GLU A 24 -6.15 -4.60 5.56
C GLU A 24 -6.30 -4.21 7.03
N GLN A 25 -7.51 -4.35 7.59
CA GLN A 25 -7.84 -3.87 8.92
C GLN A 25 -7.97 -5.03 9.90
N LEU A 26 -7.46 -4.84 11.12
CA LEU A 26 -7.70 -5.74 12.23
C LEU A 26 -9.04 -5.43 12.91
N PRO A 27 -9.66 -6.42 13.56
CA PRO A 27 -10.76 -6.15 14.48
C PRO A 27 -10.30 -5.23 15.62
N PRO A 28 -11.21 -4.49 16.28
CA PRO A 28 -10.86 -3.64 17.40
C PRO A 28 -10.09 -4.40 18.47
N PHE A 29 -9.01 -3.79 18.98
CA PHE A 29 -8.19 -4.40 20.03
C PHE A 29 -9.02 -4.73 21.28
N ASN A 30 -8.92 -5.97 21.74
CA ASN A 30 -9.53 -6.43 22.99
C ASN A 30 -8.44 -6.86 24.00
N PRO A 31 -8.19 -6.08 25.07
CA PRO A 31 -7.15 -6.39 26.06
C PRO A 31 -7.41 -7.67 26.86
N ALA A 32 -8.66 -8.19 26.89
CA ALA A 32 -8.97 -9.43 27.60
C ALA A 32 -8.53 -10.68 26.84
N THR A 33 -8.37 -10.59 25.51
CA THR A 33 -8.12 -11.76 24.64
C THR A 33 -6.94 -11.57 23.68
N MET A 34 -6.36 -10.37 23.61
CA MET A 34 -5.31 -10.02 22.65
C MET A 34 -4.08 -9.47 23.36
N ASP A 35 -2.91 -9.86 22.84
CA ASP A 35 -1.64 -9.26 23.21
C ASP A 35 -1.43 -7.95 22.46
N LYS A 36 -1.17 -6.87 23.20
CA LYS A 36 -1.01 -5.52 22.64
C LYS A 36 0.18 -5.42 21.68
N VAL A 37 1.32 -6.02 22.02
CA VAL A 37 2.54 -5.95 21.21
C VAL A 37 2.31 -6.65 19.88
N LYS A 38 1.75 -7.87 19.92
CA LYS A 38 1.42 -8.63 18.70
C LYS A 38 0.38 -7.91 17.84
N TYR A 39 -0.60 -7.27 18.45
CA TYR A 39 -1.61 -6.50 17.73
C TYR A 39 -0.96 -5.32 16.98
N GLU A 40 -0.11 -4.54 17.65
CA GLU A 40 0.63 -3.42 17.04
C GLU A 40 1.61 -3.87 15.94
N GLU A 41 2.32 -4.99 16.16
CA GLU A 41 3.19 -5.61 15.14
C GLU A 41 2.41 -6.06 13.91
N THR A 42 1.19 -6.58 14.11
CA THR A 42 0.32 -7.00 13.03
C THR A 42 -0.21 -5.78 12.26
N GLU A 43 -0.64 -4.70 12.92
CA GLU A 43 -1.01 -3.45 12.24
C GLU A 43 0.13 -2.93 11.36
N LYS A 44 1.36 -2.96 11.88
CA LYS A 44 2.55 -2.55 11.11
C LYS A 44 2.80 -3.45 9.91
N THR A 45 2.66 -4.77 10.07
CA THR A 45 2.80 -5.73 8.97
C THR A 45 1.79 -5.48 7.86
N LEU A 46 0.52 -5.24 8.21
CA LEU A 46 -0.55 -4.96 7.24
C LEU A 46 -0.29 -3.66 6.47
N TYR A 47 0.26 -2.65 7.15
CA TYR A 47 0.70 -1.42 6.50
C TYR A 47 1.86 -1.67 5.51
N LEU A 48 2.88 -2.43 5.90
CA LEU A 48 4.01 -2.76 5.02
C LEU A 48 3.58 -3.56 3.79
N LEU A 49 2.64 -4.50 3.96
CA LEU A 49 2.07 -5.26 2.84
C LEU A 49 1.30 -4.34 1.87
N ALA A 50 0.59 -3.34 2.38
CA ALA A 50 -0.05 -2.35 1.53
C ALA A 50 0.97 -1.47 0.79
N GLU A 51 2.09 -1.11 1.43
CA GLU A 51 3.19 -0.39 0.77
C GLU A 51 3.85 -1.21 -0.34
N GLU A 52 4.08 -2.51 -0.10
CA GLU A 52 4.61 -3.42 -1.13
C GLU A 52 3.66 -3.53 -2.32
N LYS A 53 2.36 -3.76 -2.06
CA LYS A 53 1.32 -3.76 -3.11
C LYS A 53 1.31 -2.46 -3.91
N PHE A 54 1.47 -1.31 -3.24
CA PHE A 54 1.54 -0.01 -3.88
C PHE A 54 2.77 0.12 -4.79
N GLU A 55 3.96 -0.23 -4.31
CA GLU A 55 5.18 -0.14 -5.11
C GLU A 55 5.13 -1.09 -6.31
N ASN A 56 4.60 -2.31 -6.15
CA ASN A 56 4.39 -3.22 -7.27
C ASN A 56 3.49 -2.62 -8.37
N GLN A 57 2.33 -2.07 -8.00
CA GLN A 57 1.43 -1.41 -8.97
C GLN A 57 2.08 -0.20 -9.66
N LYS A 58 2.91 0.55 -8.94
CA LYS A 58 3.68 1.67 -9.49
C LYS A 58 4.72 1.18 -10.48
N PHE A 59 5.48 0.13 -10.14
CA PHE A 59 6.49 -0.45 -11.04
C PHE A 59 5.87 -1.04 -12.29
N GLU A 60 4.78 -1.80 -12.18
CA GLU A 60 4.04 -2.33 -13.33
C GLU A 60 3.57 -1.22 -14.27
N TRP A 61 3.04 -0.13 -13.69
CA TRP A 61 2.60 1.02 -14.48
C TRP A 61 3.76 1.73 -15.18
N ILE A 62 4.87 1.97 -14.49
CA ILE A 62 6.08 2.56 -15.08
C ILE A 62 6.61 1.66 -16.21
N PHE A 63 6.66 0.36 -15.98
CA PHE A 63 7.13 -0.61 -16.96
C PHE A 63 6.28 -0.60 -18.23
N SER A 64 4.95 -0.52 -18.08
CA SER A 64 4.04 -0.36 -19.22
C SER A 64 4.36 0.89 -20.05
N ILE A 65 4.67 2.02 -19.42
CA ILE A 65 5.05 3.25 -20.12
C ILE A 65 6.36 3.06 -20.88
N GLU A 66 7.38 2.44 -20.25
CA GLU A 66 8.66 2.18 -20.91
C GLU A 66 8.50 1.26 -22.14
N GLN A 67 7.67 0.21 -22.04
CA GLN A 67 7.38 -0.67 -23.16
C GLN A 67 6.71 0.06 -24.33
N ASP A 68 5.81 0.99 -24.05
CA ASP A 68 5.15 1.76 -25.10
C ASP A 68 6.07 2.79 -25.77
N LEU A 69 7.07 3.32 -25.05
CA LEU A 69 8.06 4.25 -25.61
C LEU A 69 9.15 3.57 -26.47
N GLN A 70 9.33 2.26 -26.36
CA GLN A 70 10.31 1.50 -27.16
C GLN A 70 9.74 1.00 -28.50
N LYS A 71 8.47 1.26 -28.80
CA LYS A 71 7.83 0.97 -30.09
C LYS A 71 8.02 2.14 -31.05
#